data_AF-A0A154NVZ3-F1
#
_entry.id   AF-A0A154NVZ3-F1
#
_cell.length_a   1.000
_cell.length_b   1.000
_cell.length_c   1.000
_cell.angle_alpha   90.00
_cell.angle_beta   90.00
_cell.angle_gamma   90.00
#
_symmetry.space_group_name_H-M   'P 1'
#
loop_
_entity.id
_entity.type
_entity.pdbx_description
1 polymer ?
#
loop_
_entity_poly.entity_id
_entity_poly.type
_entity_poly.pdbx_seq_one_letter_code
_entity_poly.pdbx_strand_id
1 'polypeptide(L)'
;MDERRVADYFVIAGLPGQDNDFENDNEAQEKLEDWYQEGTHVKDMHMKPPITDLAIIFPALGEQCPEGYVLLEHTVSGLPADLNHGSLRTNECYLCYRRGRDKPPLVDIGVIYDGKERIMQDAEMVLETPKGHLANVNNSTSRIFVTYRRASRKMPCNSLVVTDICVILTNKGETPPHAFCIINKNLNKGMLGSDVFLCYKKSMNRANLISFKPAVLYKYPTSDYNSFVFPNSVAMFCLPMGATIECWPKMACKPKPVFSTFVLTVADAAQKVYGSAITFYEELELEVDIPNSKENRQLTDILAENIQNSGK
;
A
#
# COMPACT_ATOMS: atom_id res chain seq x y z
N MET A 1 -35.73 -30.15 20.12
CA MET A 1 -34.71 -30.57 19.15
C MET A 1 -33.72 -29.44 19.10
N ASP A 2 -32.50 -29.67 19.57
CA ASP A 2 -31.44 -28.66 19.50
C ASP A 2 -30.97 -28.63 18.05
N GLU A 3 -31.61 -27.79 17.24
CA GLU A 3 -31.13 -27.50 15.89
C GLU A 3 -29.73 -26.90 16.06
N ARG A 4 -28.70 -27.68 15.72
CA ARG A 4 -27.31 -27.23 15.78
C ARG A 4 -27.11 -26.10 14.77
N ARG A 5 -27.39 -24.89 15.21
CA ARG A 5 -27.23 -23.67 14.44
C ARG A 5 -25.75 -23.31 14.38
N VAL A 6 -25.25 -23.05 13.16
CA VAL A 6 -23.84 -22.71 12.92
C VAL A 6 -23.58 -21.22 13.16
N ALA A 7 -24.57 -20.35 12.89
CA ALA A 7 -24.53 -18.91 13.15
C ALA A 7 -25.96 -18.38 13.34
N ASP A 8 -26.12 -17.32 14.14
CA ASP A 8 -27.42 -16.65 14.32
C ASP A 8 -27.88 -15.94 13.06
N TYR A 9 -26.99 -15.17 12.43
CA TYR A 9 -27.29 -14.48 11.18
C TYR A 9 -26.23 -14.78 10.12
N PHE A 10 -26.70 -14.94 8.88
CA PHE A 10 -25.90 -14.88 7.68
C PHE A 10 -26.19 -13.55 6.97
N VAL A 11 -25.15 -12.84 6.56
CA VAL A 11 -25.26 -11.47 6.05
C VAL A 11 -24.43 -11.33 4.78
N ILE A 12 -24.99 -10.65 3.78
CA ILE A 12 -24.25 -10.08 2.65
C ILE A 12 -24.21 -8.58 2.89
N ALA A 13 -23.01 -8.02 2.99
CA ALA A 13 -22.79 -6.59 3.15
C ALA A 13 -21.95 -6.08 1.97
N GLY A 14 -22.25 -4.87 1.49
CA GLY A 14 -21.60 -4.33 0.31
C GLY A 14 -22.03 -2.91 -0.02
N LEU A 15 -21.81 -2.52 -1.27
CA LEU A 15 -22.24 -1.24 -1.81
C LEU A 15 -23.79 -1.21 -1.88
N PRO A 16 -24.48 -0.23 -1.29
CA PRO A 16 -25.93 -0.13 -1.43
C PRO A 16 -26.31 0.08 -2.92
N GLY A 17 -27.18 -0.78 -3.44
CA GLY A 17 -27.75 -0.63 -4.78
C GLY A 17 -28.81 0.48 -4.84
N GLN A 18 -29.08 0.98 -6.04
CA GLN A 18 -30.15 1.94 -6.30
C GLN A 18 -31.55 1.30 -6.13
N ASP A 19 -31.63 -0.03 -6.26
CA ASP A 19 -32.87 -0.84 -6.23
C ASP A 19 -33.06 -1.58 -4.89
N ASN A 20 -32.62 -0.98 -3.77
CA ASN A 20 -32.91 -1.54 -2.44
C ASN A 20 -34.41 -1.39 -2.13
N ASP A 21 -35.25 -2.25 -2.72
CA ASP A 21 -36.68 -2.43 -2.47
C ASP A 21 -36.95 -3.07 -1.09
N PHE A 22 -36.31 -2.56 -0.04
CA PHE A 22 -36.80 -2.78 1.32
C PHE A 22 -37.82 -1.68 1.63
N GLU A 23 -39.06 -1.93 1.21
CA GLU A 23 -40.23 -1.04 1.34
C GLU A 23 -40.63 -0.62 2.78
N ASN A 24 -39.82 -0.83 3.81
CA ASN A 24 -40.17 -0.39 5.17
C ASN A 24 -39.00 0.31 5.86
N ASP A 25 -39.08 1.65 5.80
CA ASP A 25 -39.01 2.59 6.92
C ASP A 25 -38.17 3.82 6.55
N ASN A 26 -38.85 4.88 6.11
CA ASN A 26 -38.57 6.31 6.38
C ASN A 26 -37.12 6.81 6.49
N GLU A 27 -36.14 6.23 5.80
CA GLU A 27 -34.83 6.85 5.58
C GLU A 27 -34.76 7.24 4.11
N ALA A 28 -34.71 8.56 3.91
CA ALA A 28 -34.63 9.23 2.61
C ALA A 28 -33.69 8.47 1.68
N GLN A 29 -34.12 8.25 0.43
CA GLN A 29 -33.33 7.89 -0.74
C GLN A 29 -31.86 8.31 -0.56
N GLU A 30 -31.05 7.46 0.09
CA GLU A 30 -29.71 7.81 0.55
C GLU A 30 -28.89 7.90 -0.73
N LYS A 31 -28.66 9.13 -1.22
CA LYS A 31 -27.69 9.35 -2.28
C LYS A 31 -26.39 8.69 -1.82
N LEU A 32 -25.72 7.97 -2.71
CA LEU A 32 -24.36 7.51 -2.42
C LEU A 32 -23.50 8.74 -2.13
N GLU A 33 -23.20 8.94 -0.85
CA GLU A 33 -22.32 9.99 -0.38
C GLU A 33 -20.95 9.37 -0.10
N ASP A 34 -19.90 10.11 -0.45
CA ASP A 34 -18.54 9.75 -0.07
C ASP A 34 -18.48 9.57 1.44
N TRP A 35 -18.17 8.36 1.88
CA TRP A 35 -18.21 8.02 3.29
C TRP A 35 -16.83 8.21 3.91
N TYR A 36 -16.77 9.15 4.85
CA TYR A 36 -15.56 9.44 5.62
C TYR A 36 -15.81 9.08 7.08
N GLN A 37 -15.30 7.94 7.55
CA GLN A 37 -15.24 7.69 8.99
C GLN A 37 -13.97 8.32 9.57
N GLU A 38 -14.20 9.27 10.49
CA GLU A 38 -13.15 9.98 11.22
C GLU A 38 -12.31 8.96 12.01
N GLY A 39 -11.03 8.85 11.65
CA GLY A 39 -10.07 7.94 12.29
C GLY A 39 -9.74 6.63 11.56
N THR A 40 -10.50 6.22 10.54
CA THR A 40 -10.15 5.05 9.67
C THR A 40 -9.67 5.47 8.28
N HIS A 41 -10.12 6.64 7.80
CA HIS A 41 -9.67 7.25 6.56
C HIS A 41 -8.65 8.35 6.84
N VAL A 42 -7.36 8.00 6.78
CA VAL A 42 -6.35 9.02 6.44
C VAL A 42 -6.68 9.42 5.02
N LYS A 43 -7.36 10.57 4.82
CA LYS A 43 -7.83 11.12 3.53
C LYS A 43 -7.15 10.42 2.36
N ASP A 44 -7.83 9.47 1.71
CA ASP A 44 -7.25 8.61 0.67
C ASP A 44 -6.64 9.43 -0.49
N MET A 45 -7.05 10.69 -0.61
CA MET A 45 -6.51 11.69 -1.53
C MET A 45 -5.05 12.14 -1.27
N HIS A 46 -4.40 11.74 -0.17
CA HIS A 46 -3.03 12.17 0.14
C HIS A 46 -2.02 11.05 0.44
N MET A 47 -2.31 9.79 0.09
CA MET A 47 -1.27 8.76 0.16
C MET A 47 -0.22 8.96 -0.95
N LYS A 48 1.01 9.26 -0.52
CA LYS A 48 2.18 9.36 -1.40
C LYS A 48 2.28 8.11 -2.29
N PRO A 49 2.61 8.24 -3.58
CA PRO A 49 2.87 7.08 -4.42
C PRO A 49 3.94 6.17 -3.81
N PRO A 50 3.88 4.85 -4.09
CA PRO A 50 4.90 3.91 -3.64
C PRO A 50 6.25 4.23 -4.28
N ILE A 51 7.31 3.68 -3.69
CA ILE A 51 8.66 3.85 -4.23
C ILE A 51 8.83 2.93 -5.43
N THR A 52 9.25 3.48 -6.55
CA THR A 52 9.44 2.75 -7.80
C THR A 52 10.91 2.58 -8.15
N ASP A 53 11.80 3.48 -7.73
CA ASP A 53 13.20 3.43 -8.14
C ASP A 53 14.15 3.90 -7.06
N LEU A 54 15.38 3.41 -7.15
CA LEU A 54 16.52 3.80 -6.33
C LEU A 54 17.64 4.28 -7.25
N ALA A 55 18.44 5.23 -6.78
CA ALA A 55 19.69 5.63 -7.40
C ALA A 55 20.71 5.97 -6.32
N ILE A 56 21.99 5.76 -6.62
CA ILE A 56 23.10 6.22 -5.77
C ILE A 56 23.77 7.38 -6.48
N ILE A 57 24.15 8.40 -5.72
CA ILE A 57 24.94 9.52 -6.23
C ILE A 57 26.20 9.74 -5.40
N PHE A 58 27.25 10.24 -6.05
CA PHE A 58 28.48 10.74 -5.42
C PHE A 58 28.64 12.24 -5.69
N PRO A 59 28.26 13.13 -4.75
CA PRO A 59 28.36 14.58 -4.94
C PRO A 59 29.77 15.07 -5.32
N ALA A 60 30.81 14.42 -4.79
CA ALA A 60 32.21 14.74 -5.12
C ALA A 60 32.58 14.51 -6.60
N LEU A 61 31.81 13.70 -7.33
CA LEU A 61 31.96 13.51 -8.77
C LEU A 61 31.10 14.48 -9.59
N GLY A 62 30.53 15.52 -8.95
CA GLY A 62 29.62 16.47 -9.59
C GLY A 62 28.23 15.91 -9.87
N GLU A 63 27.88 14.78 -9.26
CA GLU A 63 26.54 14.18 -9.39
C GLU A 63 25.53 14.90 -8.49
N GLN A 64 24.29 14.94 -8.94
CA GLN A 64 23.16 15.58 -8.25
C GLN A 64 21.98 14.62 -8.23
N CYS A 65 21.02 14.86 -7.33
CA CYS A 65 19.77 14.10 -7.29
C CYS A 65 19.09 14.14 -8.68
N PRO A 66 18.76 13.00 -9.29
CA PRO A 66 18.10 12.97 -10.60
C PRO A 66 16.73 13.66 -10.59
N GLU A 67 16.30 14.13 -11.76
CA GLU A 67 14.97 14.73 -11.91
C GLU A 67 13.85 13.76 -11.50
N GLY A 68 12.92 14.25 -10.69
CA GLY A 68 11.81 13.46 -10.15
C GLY A 68 12.19 12.55 -8.97
N TYR A 69 13.46 12.48 -8.58
CA TYR A 69 13.90 11.74 -7.39
C TYR A 69 13.97 12.65 -6.16
N VAL A 70 13.88 12.02 -4.99
CA VAL A 70 14.10 12.64 -3.69
C VAL A 70 15.43 12.13 -3.14
N LEU A 71 16.29 13.07 -2.74
CA LEU A 71 17.54 12.78 -2.05
C LEU A 71 17.27 12.46 -0.58
N LEU A 72 17.79 11.33 -0.10
CA LEU A 72 17.81 11.00 1.32
C LEU A 72 19.06 11.65 1.92
N GLU A 73 18.94 12.94 2.24
CA GLU A 73 20.05 13.78 2.68
C GLU A 73 20.37 13.59 4.17
N HIS A 74 19.34 13.32 4.98
CA HIS A 74 19.43 13.27 6.43
C HIS A 74 18.91 11.95 7.01
N THR A 75 19.53 11.51 8.10
CA THR A 75 19.08 10.38 8.92
C THR A 75 17.84 10.77 9.73
N VAL A 76 17.29 9.80 10.46
CA VAL A 76 16.12 10.01 11.33
C VAL A 76 16.34 11.05 12.44
N SER A 77 17.59 11.33 12.83
CA SER A 77 17.93 12.35 13.83
C SER A 77 18.48 13.66 13.22
N GLY A 78 18.57 13.75 11.89
CA GLY A 78 19.07 14.93 11.19
C GLY A 78 20.58 14.94 10.95
N LEU A 79 21.28 13.81 11.14
CA LEU A 79 22.69 13.67 10.73
C LEU A 79 22.78 13.47 9.21
N PRO A 80 23.92 13.71 8.56
CA PRO A 80 24.09 13.40 7.14
C PRO A 80 23.88 11.90 6.88
N ALA A 81 22.98 11.56 5.96
CA ALA A 81 22.70 10.18 5.57
C ALA A 81 23.68 9.64 4.52
N ASP A 82 24.96 9.97 4.68
CA ASP A 82 26.04 9.39 3.87
C ASP A 82 26.09 7.88 4.13
N LEU A 83 25.96 7.08 3.07
CA LEU A 83 25.99 5.61 3.18
C LEU A 83 27.38 5.09 3.59
N ASN A 84 28.40 5.95 3.53
CA ASN A 84 29.76 5.71 3.97
C ASN A 84 30.20 6.67 5.11
N HIS A 85 29.23 7.15 5.90
CA HIS A 85 29.41 8.20 6.91
C HIS A 85 30.63 7.99 7.81
N GLY A 86 31.45 9.03 7.98
CA GLY A 86 32.60 9.04 8.90
C GLY A 86 33.86 8.32 8.40
N SER A 87 33.85 7.80 7.18
CA SER A 87 35.05 7.19 6.58
C SER A 87 36.11 8.23 6.20
N LEU A 88 37.39 7.93 6.48
CA LEU A 88 38.50 8.84 6.19
C LEU A 88 38.86 8.85 4.70
N ARG A 89 39.05 10.06 4.14
CA ARG A 89 39.50 10.29 2.74
C ARG A 89 38.56 9.65 1.71
N THR A 90 37.26 9.73 1.94
CA THR A 90 36.25 9.11 1.06
C THR A 90 35.26 10.16 0.61
N ASN A 91 34.77 9.98 -0.62
CA ASN A 91 33.66 10.77 -1.10
C ASN A 91 32.37 10.29 -0.44
N GLU A 92 31.52 11.23 -0.05
CA GLU A 92 30.18 10.94 0.44
C GLU A 92 29.35 10.31 -0.68
N CYS A 93 28.41 9.45 -0.28
CA CYS A 93 27.48 8.83 -1.21
C CYS A 93 26.08 8.77 -0.62
N TYR A 94 25.07 9.08 -1.43
CA TYR A 94 23.70 9.23 -0.95
C TYR A 94 22.74 8.40 -1.78
N LEU A 95 21.68 7.92 -1.13
CA LEU A 95 20.56 7.26 -1.78
C LEU A 95 19.55 8.31 -2.24
N CYS A 96 19.15 8.21 -3.50
CA CYS A 96 17.99 8.88 -4.06
C CYS A 96 16.89 7.85 -4.32
N TYR A 97 15.63 8.23 -4.18
CA TYR A 97 14.50 7.37 -4.53
C TYR A 97 13.43 8.14 -5.31
N ARG A 98 12.73 7.45 -6.21
CA ARG A 98 11.58 8.00 -6.95
C ARG A 98 10.29 7.35 -6.48
N ARG A 99 9.25 8.17 -6.37
CA ARG A 99 7.88 7.72 -6.13
C ARG A 99 7.07 7.84 -7.41
N GLY A 100 6.21 6.86 -7.68
CA GLY A 100 5.42 6.86 -8.90
C GLY A 100 4.35 5.78 -8.92
N ARG A 101 3.44 5.91 -9.90
CA ARG A 101 2.47 4.88 -10.29
C ARG A 101 2.58 4.53 -11.78
N ASP A 102 3.57 5.11 -12.48
CA ASP A 102 3.87 4.89 -13.90
C ASP A 102 4.42 3.50 -14.18
N LYS A 103 4.95 2.80 -13.18
CA LYS A 103 5.47 1.44 -13.32
C LYS A 103 5.35 0.65 -12.01
N PRO A 104 5.57 -0.68 -12.03
CA PRO A 104 5.40 -1.49 -10.85
C PRO A 104 6.31 -1.05 -9.69
N PRO A 105 5.77 -0.98 -8.45
CA PRO A 105 6.50 -0.52 -7.28
C PRO A 105 7.57 -1.51 -6.84
N LEU A 106 8.49 -1.05 -6.00
CA LEU A 106 9.44 -1.93 -5.34
C LEU A 106 8.73 -2.71 -4.23
N VAL A 107 9.03 -4.01 -4.15
CA VAL A 107 8.46 -4.92 -3.14
C VAL A 107 9.47 -5.26 -2.07
N ASP A 108 10.75 -4.98 -2.31
CA ASP A 108 11.84 -5.29 -1.43
C ASP A 108 13.07 -4.41 -1.73
N ILE A 109 13.84 -4.10 -0.70
CA ILE A 109 15.15 -3.47 -0.81
C ILE A 109 16.13 -4.35 -0.03
N GLY A 110 17.30 -4.55 -0.61
CA GLY A 110 18.37 -5.35 -0.03
C GLY A 110 19.71 -4.64 -0.10
N VAL A 111 20.69 -5.27 0.52
CA VAL A 111 22.10 -4.89 0.47
C VAL A 111 22.87 -6.16 0.18
N ILE A 112 23.87 -6.09 -0.69
CA ILE A 112 24.73 -7.23 -1.01
C ILE A 112 26.19 -6.86 -0.85
N TYR A 113 26.96 -7.80 -0.28
CA TYR A 113 28.41 -7.76 -0.31
C TYR A 113 28.86 -8.59 -1.50
N ASP A 114 29.41 -7.91 -2.51
CA ASP A 114 29.80 -8.54 -3.76
C ASP A 114 30.82 -9.68 -3.54
N GLY A 115 30.70 -10.74 -4.33
CA GLY A 115 31.54 -11.94 -4.24
C GLY A 115 31.30 -12.85 -3.03
N LYS A 116 30.50 -12.45 -2.03
CA LYS A 116 30.19 -13.30 -0.86
C LYS A 116 28.82 -13.97 -0.94
N GLU A 117 27.93 -13.45 -1.76
CA GLU A 117 26.52 -13.84 -1.79
C GLU A 117 25.99 -13.87 -3.21
N ARG A 118 24.94 -14.66 -3.44
CA ARG A 118 24.22 -14.69 -4.72
C ARG A 118 22.97 -13.82 -4.62
N ILE A 119 22.71 -13.06 -5.67
CA ILE A 119 21.49 -12.26 -5.82
C ILE A 119 20.33 -13.21 -6.15
N MET A 120 19.14 -12.92 -5.62
CA MET A 120 17.92 -13.64 -6.01
C MET A 120 17.63 -13.40 -7.50
N GLN A 121 17.01 -14.38 -8.19
CA GLN A 121 16.77 -14.29 -9.63
C GLN A 121 15.89 -13.10 -10.03
N ASP A 122 15.01 -12.65 -9.14
CA ASP A 122 14.09 -11.53 -9.33
C ASP A 122 14.60 -10.20 -8.73
N ALA A 123 15.85 -10.18 -8.27
CA ALA A 123 16.48 -8.99 -7.70
C ALA A 123 17.47 -8.33 -8.67
N GLU A 124 17.41 -7.01 -8.70
CA GLU A 124 18.28 -6.15 -9.49
C GLU A 124 19.24 -5.40 -8.56
N MET A 125 20.46 -5.14 -9.04
CA MET A 125 21.46 -4.38 -8.32
C MET A 125 21.52 -2.95 -8.87
N VAL A 126 21.56 -1.96 -7.98
CA VAL A 126 21.98 -0.60 -8.36
C VAL A 126 23.50 -0.63 -8.54
N LEU A 127 23.93 -1.04 -9.73
CA LEU A 127 25.34 -1.26 -10.06
C LEU A 127 26.05 0.04 -10.42
N GLU A 128 25.35 0.96 -11.08
CA GLU A 128 25.89 2.23 -11.57
C GLU A 128 25.05 3.41 -11.09
N THR A 129 25.70 4.56 -10.94
CA THR A 129 25.05 5.85 -10.71
C THR A 129 24.38 6.32 -12.01
N PRO A 130 23.50 7.33 -11.95
CA PRO A 130 22.90 7.93 -13.14
C PRO A 130 23.91 8.48 -14.17
N LYS A 131 25.18 8.69 -13.78
CA LYS A 131 26.26 9.12 -14.69
C LYS A 131 27.17 7.97 -15.14
N GLY A 132 26.88 6.72 -14.78
CA GLY A 132 27.63 5.54 -15.19
C GLY A 132 28.85 5.22 -14.31
N HIS A 133 28.99 5.85 -13.14
CA HIS A 133 30.03 5.47 -12.18
C HIS A 133 29.59 4.26 -11.37
N LEU A 134 30.53 3.44 -10.90
CA LEU A 134 30.20 2.27 -10.07
C LEU A 134 29.54 2.71 -8.75
N ALA A 135 28.31 2.28 -8.49
CA ALA A 135 27.52 2.61 -7.30
C ALA A 135 27.91 1.77 -6.06
N ASN A 136 29.21 1.56 -5.86
CA ASN A 136 29.73 0.92 -4.66
C ASN A 136 29.66 1.91 -3.48
N VAL A 137 28.80 1.62 -2.51
CA VAL A 137 28.54 2.52 -1.37
C VAL A 137 29.56 2.39 -0.24
N ASN A 138 30.51 1.46 -0.37
CA ASN A 138 31.55 1.22 0.63
C ASN A 138 32.94 1.54 0.06
N ASN A 139 33.81 2.11 0.88
CA ASN A 139 35.17 2.46 0.46
C ASN A 139 36.27 1.52 1.00
N SER A 140 35.91 0.34 1.51
CA SER A 140 36.89 -0.70 1.84
C SER A 140 37.08 -1.68 0.69
N THR A 141 37.89 -2.73 0.89
CA THR A 141 38.13 -3.76 -0.14
C THR A 141 36.88 -4.55 -0.52
N SER A 142 35.86 -4.57 0.35
CA SER A 142 34.58 -5.20 0.05
C SER A 142 33.71 -4.25 -0.79
N ARG A 143 33.16 -4.71 -1.91
CA ARG A 143 32.17 -3.91 -2.64
C ARG A 143 30.79 -4.17 -2.08
N ILE A 144 30.05 -3.10 -1.82
CA ILE A 144 28.72 -3.16 -1.22
C ILE A 144 27.77 -2.42 -2.16
N PHE A 145 26.65 -3.06 -2.48
CA PHE A 145 25.65 -2.50 -3.39
C PHE A 145 24.25 -2.61 -2.79
N VAL A 146 23.42 -1.63 -3.13
CA VAL A 146 21.99 -1.67 -2.84
C VAL A 146 21.31 -2.50 -3.92
N THR A 147 20.38 -3.37 -3.52
CA THR A 147 19.56 -4.17 -4.42
C THR A 147 18.09 -3.85 -4.20
N TYR A 148 17.27 -4.16 -5.20
CA TYR A 148 15.82 -4.07 -5.07
C TYR A 148 15.14 -5.23 -5.80
N ARG A 149 13.90 -5.49 -5.41
CA ARG A 149 12.99 -6.35 -6.18
C ARG A 149 11.80 -5.53 -6.62
N ARG A 150 11.46 -5.65 -7.89
CA ARG A 150 10.33 -4.94 -8.50
C ARG A 150 9.12 -5.85 -8.57
N ALA A 151 7.94 -5.30 -8.29
CA ALA A 151 6.70 -6.02 -8.47
C ALA A 151 6.53 -6.48 -9.93
N SER A 152 5.96 -7.67 -10.11
CA SER A 152 5.42 -8.06 -11.41
C SER A 152 4.23 -7.16 -11.78
N ARG A 153 4.03 -6.87 -13.07
CA ARG A 153 2.83 -6.17 -13.57
C ARG A 153 1.52 -6.87 -13.21
N LYS A 154 1.58 -8.17 -12.88
CA LYS A 154 0.44 -9.00 -12.45
C LYS A 154 0.20 -8.97 -10.94
N MET A 155 1.01 -8.25 -10.16
CA MET A 155 0.85 -8.18 -8.70
C MET A 155 -0.54 -7.64 -8.33
N PRO A 156 -1.27 -8.29 -7.40
CA PRO A 156 -2.54 -7.77 -6.89
C PRO A 156 -2.36 -6.41 -6.21
N CYS A 157 -3.34 -5.52 -6.40
CA CYS A 157 -3.24 -4.15 -5.93
C CYS A 157 -3.17 -4.02 -4.41
N ASN A 158 -3.66 -4.98 -3.62
CA ASN A 158 -3.58 -4.98 -2.15
C ASN A 158 -2.31 -5.63 -1.57
N SER A 159 -1.28 -5.87 -2.41
CA SER A 159 -0.01 -6.44 -1.97
C SER A 159 0.84 -5.42 -1.20
N LEU A 160 1.72 -5.89 -0.30
CA LEU A 160 2.67 -5.03 0.41
C LEU A 160 3.79 -4.54 -0.52
N VAL A 161 4.03 -3.24 -0.54
CA VAL A 161 5.07 -2.58 -1.35
C VAL A 161 5.89 -1.63 -0.49
N VAL A 162 7.08 -1.28 -0.96
CA VAL A 162 7.96 -0.32 -0.28
C VAL A 162 7.36 1.07 -0.40
N THR A 163 7.04 1.66 0.75
CA THR A 163 6.41 2.98 0.84
C THR A 163 7.32 4.01 1.47
N ASP A 164 8.40 3.64 2.14
CA ASP A 164 9.34 4.60 2.70
C ASP A 164 10.73 4.01 2.94
N ILE A 165 11.74 4.87 3.00
CA ILE A 165 13.15 4.51 3.19
C ILE A 165 13.82 5.53 4.11
N CYS A 166 14.61 5.07 5.08
CA CYS A 166 15.46 5.92 5.89
C CYS A 166 16.84 5.28 6.10
N VAL A 167 17.84 6.10 6.44
CA VAL A 167 19.15 5.66 6.87
C VAL A 167 19.26 5.88 8.37
N ILE A 168 19.91 4.93 9.06
CA ILE A 168 20.24 5.06 10.49
C ILE A 168 21.73 4.80 10.73
N LEU A 169 22.25 5.48 11.75
CA LEU A 169 23.61 5.33 12.29
C LEU A 169 23.51 4.69 13.68
N THR A 170 23.61 3.37 13.76
CA THR A 170 23.35 2.66 15.03
C THR A 170 24.41 2.96 16.09
N ASN A 171 25.66 3.21 15.68
CA ASN A 171 26.72 3.63 16.61
C ASN A 171 26.55 5.07 17.15
N LYS A 172 25.58 5.83 16.61
CA LYS A 172 25.14 7.13 17.14
C LYS A 172 23.85 7.03 17.95
N GLY A 173 23.38 5.81 18.23
CA GLY A 173 22.17 5.56 19.03
C GLY A 173 20.86 5.67 18.26
N GLU A 174 20.91 5.80 16.94
CA GLU A 174 19.69 5.83 16.12
C GLU A 174 19.03 4.45 16.04
N THR A 175 17.70 4.45 16.01
CA THR A 175 16.88 3.25 15.84
C THR A 175 15.90 3.46 14.68
N PRO A 176 15.49 2.39 13.98
CA PRO A 176 14.51 2.51 12.91
C PRO A 176 13.18 3.08 13.45
N PRO A 177 12.48 3.94 12.67
CA PRO A 177 11.16 4.43 13.05
C PRO A 177 10.12 3.31 13.14
N HIS A 178 8.96 3.61 13.71
CA HIS A 178 7.87 2.64 13.86
C HIS A 178 7.48 1.99 12.51
N ALA A 179 7.38 0.66 12.50
CA ALA A 179 7.07 -0.19 11.34
C ALA A 179 8.11 -0.18 10.19
N PHE A 180 9.32 0.37 10.41
CA PHE A 180 10.44 0.18 9.50
C PHE A 180 11.19 -1.12 9.81
N CYS A 181 11.59 -1.84 8.76
CA CYS A 181 12.48 -2.98 8.84
C CYS A 181 13.92 -2.52 8.59
N ILE A 182 14.86 -2.92 9.44
CA ILE A 182 16.30 -2.73 9.20
C ILE A 182 16.80 -3.82 8.27
N ILE A 183 17.52 -3.44 7.22
CA ILE A 183 18.34 -4.40 6.47
C ILE A 183 19.60 -4.64 7.29
N ASN A 184 19.75 -5.84 7.88
CA ASN A 184 20.82 -6.15 8.83
C ASN A 184 22.20 -6.37 8.15
N LYS A 185 22.66 -5.35 7.42
CA LYS A 185 23.95 -5.29 6.73
C LYS A 185 24.48 -3.86 6.79
N ASN A 186 25.61 -3.70 7.47
CA ASN A 186 26.29 -2.42 7.56
C ASN A 186 26.88 -2.05 6.18
N LEU A 187 26.48 -0.89 5.66
CA LEU A 187 26.90 -0.32 4.38
C LEU A 187 28.32 0.25 4.40
N ASN A 188 28.83 0.61 5.59
CA ASN A 188 30.16 1.14 5.78
C ASN A 188 31.04 0.13 6.54
N LYS A 189 31.98 -0.48 5.82
CA LYS A 189 32.99 -1.41 6.36
C LYS A 189 34.36 -0.77 6.52
N GLY A 190 34.43 0.56 6.59
CA GLY A 190 35.63 1.32 6.92
C GLY A 190 36.05 1.13 8.39
N MET A 191 37.35 1.25 8.67
CA MET A 191 37.90 1.02 10.02
C MET A 191 37.45 2.04 11.09
N LEU A 192 37.10 3.26 10.68
CA LEU A 192 36.73 4.37 11.56
C LEU A 192 35.35 4.97 11.20
N GLY A 193 34.63 4.29 10.31
CA GLY A 193 33.33 4.73 9.82
C GLY A 193 32.22 4.50 10.83
N SER A 194 31.08 5.16 10.59
CA SER A 194 29.84 4.85 11.30
C SER A 194 29.28 3.49 10.92
N ASP A 195 28.47 2.93 11.80
CA ASP A 195 27.65 1.75 11.47
C ASP A 195 26.38 2.22 10.75
N VAL A 196 26.41 2.16 9.42
CA VAL A 196 25.36 2.72 8.56
C VAL A 196 24.42 1.62 8.08
N PHE A 197 23.13 1.78 8.32
CA PHE A 197 22.11 0.80 7.91
C PHE A 197 20.96 1.44 7.16
N LEU A 198 20.50 0.74 6.12
CA LEU A 198 19.31 1.11 5.39
C LEU A 198 18.08 0.45 6.03
N CYS A 199 17.02 1.24 6.20
CA CYS A 199 15.75 0.77 6.69
C CYS A 199 14.65 1.13 5.68
N TYR A 200 13.63 0.30 5.57
CA TYR A 200 12.49 0.60 4.72
C TYR A 200 11.18 0.16 5.38
N LYS A 201 10.08 0.81 4.99
CA LYS A 201 8.73 0.47 5.41
C LYS A 201 7.98 -0.17 4.25
N LYS A 202 7.28 -1.28 4.53
CA LYS A 202 6.28 -1.83 3.61
C LYS A 202 4.88 -1.46 4.09
N SER A 203 4.00 -1.15 3.15
CA SER A 203 2.58 -0.94 3.44
C SER A 203 1.77 -1.46 2.26
N MET A 204 0.47 -1.68 2.50
CA MET A 204 -0.44 -2.11 1.45
C MET A 204 -0.41 -1.09 0.31
N ASN A 205 -0.14 -1.56 -0.91
CA ASN A 205 -0.34 -0.76 -2.10
C ASN A 205 -1.84 -0.46 -2.15
N ARG A 206 -2.21 0.81 -2.23
CA ARG A 206 -3.62 1.19 -2.35
C ARG A 206 -3.86 1.66 -3.77
N ALA A 207 -4.82 1.01 -4.42
CA ALA A 207 -5.37 1.48 -5.67
C ALA A 207 -6.07 2.83 -5.46
N ASN A 208 -6.29 3.55 -6.56
CA ASN A 208 -7.22 4.67 -6.52
C ASN A 208 -8.61 4.09 -6.25
N LEU A 209 -9.30 4.61 -5.25
CA LEU A 209 -10.57 4.09 -4.80
C LEU A 209 -11.52 5.21 -4.39
N ILE A 210 -12.80 4.89 -4.38
CA ILE A 210 -13.87 5.66 -3.74
C ILE A 210 -14.51 4.74 -2.71
N SER A 211 -14.80 5.28 -1.53
CA SER A 211 -15.38 4.54 -0.40
C SER A 211 -16.80 5.03 -0.10
N PHE A 212 -17.70 4.07 0.09
CA PHE A 212 -19.09 4.31 0.44
C PHE A 212 -19.44 3.63 1.77
N LYS A 213 -20.48 4.14 2.42
CA LYS A 213 -21.05 3.52 3.62
C LYS A 213 -21.59 2.14 3.23
N PRO A 214 -21.08 1.05 3.81
CA PRO A 214 -21.55 -0.28 3.50
C PRO A 214 -22.96 -0.49 4.06
N ALA A 215 -23.78 -1.22 3.33
CA ALA A 215 -25.13 -1.60 3.74
C ALA A 215 -25.25 -3.13 3.84
N VAL A 216 -26.27 -3.59 4.57
CA VAL A 216 -26.68 -5.00 4.53
C VAL A 216 -27.56 -5.19 3.30
N LEU A 217 -27.06 -5.94 2.33
CA LEU A 217 -27.76 -6.25 1.08
C LEU A 217 -28.69 -7.46 1.23
N TYR A 218 -28.32 -8.40 2.09
CA TYR A 218 -29.12 -9.58 2.40
C TYR A 218 -28.86 -10.05 3.83
N LYS A 219 -29.90 -10.54 4.49
CA LYS A 219 -29.83 -11.12 5.84
C LYS A 219 -30.69 -12.38 5.91
N TYR A 220 -30.15 -13.43 6.51
CA TYR A 220 -30.88 -14.63 6.88
C TYR A 220 -30.65 -14.95 8.37
N PRO A 221 -31.70 -15.27 9.16
CA PRO A 221 -33.11 -15.16 8.78
C PRO A 221 -33.52 -13.71 8.46
N THR A 222 -34.59 -13.57 7.69
CA THR A 222 -35.12 -12.25 7.33
C THR A 222 -35.77 -11.54 8.52
N SER A 223 -36.47 -12.29 9.37
CA SER A 223 -37.03 -11.81 10.63
C SER A 223 -36.08 -12.02 11.80
N ASP A 224 -36.05 -11.05 12.71
CA ASP A 224 -35.18 -11.09 13.87
C ASP A 224 -35.67 -12.10 14.93
N TYR A 225 -34.72 -12.65 15.68
CA TYR A 225 -35.04 -13.50 16.82
C TYR A 225 -35.47 -12.66 18.02
N ASN A 226 -36.51 -13.11 18.73
CA ASN A 226 -36.96 -12.49 19.99
C ASN A 226 -35.84 -12.39 21.04
N SER A 227 -34.88 -13.34 21.01
CA SER A 227 -33.74 -13.38 21.93
C SER A 227 -32.54 -12.54 21.49
N PHE A 228 -32.47 -12.16 20.21
CA PHE A 228 -31.33 -11.43 19.65
C PHE A 228 -31.74 -10.67 18.38
N VAL A 229 -31.93 -9.36 18.52
CA VAL A 229 -32.24 -8.43 17.43
C VAL A 229 -30.99 -8.17 16.59
N PHE A 230 -31.16 -8.06 15.27
CA PHE A 230 -30.03 -7.87 14.37
C PHE A 230 -29.37 -6.49 14.58
N PRO A 231 -28.04 -6.41 14.81
CA PRO A 231 -27.39 -5.11 15.00
C PRO A 231 -27.21 -4.32 13.70
N ASN A 232 -27.65 -3.06 13.66
CA ASN A 232 -27.55 -2.19 12.48
C ASN A 232 -26.11 -1.89 12.04
N SER A 233 -25.13 -2.05 12.93
CA SER A 233 -23.72 -1.79 12.65
C SER A 233 -23.00 -2.94 11.95
N VAL A 234 -23.62 -4.11 11.75
CA VAL A 234 -22.94 -5.31 11.24
C VAL A 234 -22.20 -5.06 9.91
N ALA A 235 -22.82 -4.35 8.95
CA ALA A 235 -22.17 -4.04 7.67
C ALA A 235 -20.84 -3.28 7.85
N MET A 236 -20.78 -2.36 8.82
CA MET A 236 -19.56 -1.62 9.14
C MET A 236 -18.46 -2.50 9.73
N PHE A 237 -18.83 -3.52 10.50
CA PHE A 237 -17.85 -4.47 11.04
C PHE A 237 -17.38 -5.48 9.98
N CYS A 238 -18.23 -5.83 9.01
CA CYS A 238 -17.85 -6.62 7.85
C CYS A 238 -16.91 -5.87 6.91
N LEU A 239 -17.14 -4.56 6.72
CA LEU A 239 -16.38 -3.68 5.82
C LEU A 239 -15.92 -2.41 6.55
N PRO A 240 -14.92 -2.51 7.45
CA PRO A 240 -14.51 -1.39 8.30
C PRO A 240 -13.88 -0.23 7.53
N MET A 241 -13.39 -0.47 6.31
CA MET A 241 -12.83 0.53 5.41
C MET A 241 -13.85 1.03 4.37
N GLY A 242 -15.13 0.71 4.58
CA GLY A 242 -16.22 1.01 3.66
C GLY A 242 -16.37 -0.03 2.54
N ALA A 243 -17.46 0.08 1.79
CA ALA A 243 -17.63 -0.58 0.52
C ALA A 243 -16.86 0.23 -0.55
N THR A 244 -15.83 -0.34 -1.16
CA THR A 244 -14.93 0.40 -2.05
C THR A 244 -15.12 0.02 -3.51
N ILE A 245 -15.10 1.03 -4.38
CA ILE A 245 -14.90 0.84 -5.82
C ILE A 245 -13.46 1.20 -6.12
N GLU A 246 -12.69 0.25 -6.63
CA GLU A 246 -11.26 0.42 -6.89
C GLU A 246 -10.95 0.37 -8.38
N CYS A 247 -10.06 1.27 -8.84
CA CYS A 247 -9.52 1.26 -10.19
C CYS A 247 -8.14 0.59 -10.21
N TRP A 248 -8.06 -0.58 -10.86
CA TRP A 248 -6.81 -1.34 -10.98
C TRP A 248 -6.21 -1.28 -12.38
N PRO A 249 -4.88 -1.44 -12.51
CA PRO A 249 -4.26 -1.66 -13.82
C PRO A 249 -4.84 -2.92 -14.47
N LYS A 250 -5.11 -2.87 -15.78
CA LYS A 250 -5.68 -4.00 -16.55
C LYS A 250 -4.91 -5.31 -16.44
N MET A 251 -3.60 -5.24 -16.18
CA MET A 251 -2.73 -6.41 -16.05
C MET A 251 -2.68 -7.01 -14.65
N ALA A 252 -3.18 -6.29 -13.63
CA ALA A 252 -3.11 -6.72 -12.24
C ALA A 252 -4.05 -7.92 -12.00
N CYS A 253 -3.59 -8.91 -11.24
CA CYS A 253 -4.45 -10.01 -10.82
C CYS A 253 -5.46 -9.53 -9.77
N LYS A 254 -6.67 -10.11 -9.79
CA LYS A 254 -7.67 -9.86 -8.75
C LYS A 254 -7.10 -10.29 -7.38
N PRO A 255 -7.22 -9.44 -6.34
CA PRO A 255 -6.92 -9.81 -4.97
C PRO A 255 -7.67 -11.08 -4.54
N LYS A 256 -7.04 -11.89 -3.69
CA LYS A 256 -7.72 -13.02 -3.06
C LYS A 256 -8.71 -12.49 -2.01
N PRO A 257 -9.82 -13.23 -1.75
CA PRO A 257 -10.70 -12.92 -0.64
C PRO A 257 -9.94 -12.84 0.70
N VAL A 258 -10.33 -11.90 1.55
CA VAL A 258 -9.74 -11.66 2.87
C VAL A 258 -10.72 -12.14 3.92
N PHE A 259 -10.25 -13.00 4.82
CA PHE A 259 -11.01 -13.42 6.00
C PHE A 259 -10.74 -12.48 7.16
N SER A 260 -11.79 -12.05 7.85
CA SER A 260 -11.70 -11.22 9.06
C SER A 260 -12.66 -11.72 10.13
N THR A 261 -12.30 -11.51 11.39
CA THR A 261 -13.17 -11.73 12.55
C THR A 261 -13.31 -10.45 13.33
N PHE A 262 -14.47 -10.27 13.97
CA PHE A 262 -14.75 -9.07 14.77
C PHE A 262 -15.65 -9.41 15.95
N VAL A 263 -15.68 -8.51 16.93
CA VAL A 263 -16.57 -8.58 18.08
C VAL A 263 -17.37 -7.30 18.15
N LEU A 264 -18.71 -7.41 18.10
CA LEU A 264 -19.58 -6.28 18.41
C LEU A 264 -19.95 -6.34 19.90
N THR A 265 -19.80 -5.20 20.57
CA THR A 265 -20.45 -4.94 21.86
C THR A 265 -21.71 -4.15 21.57
N VAL A 266 -22.89 -4.74 21.81
CA VAL A 266 -24.16 -4.02 21.71
C VAL A 266 -24.23 -2.93 22.80
N ALA A 267 -25.09 -1.93 22.61
CA ALA A 267 -25.06 -0.64 23.31
C ALA A 267 -25.11 -0.70 24.85
N ASP A 268 -25.56 -1.80 25.44
CA ASP A 268 -25.56 -2.02 26.90
C ASP A 268 -24.28 -2.68 27.44
N ALA A 269 -23.31 -2.99 26.57
CA ALA A 269 -22.08 -3.73 26.83
C ALA A 269 -22.28 -5.10 27.52
N ALA A 270 -23.51 -5.61 27.58
CA ALA A 270 -23.85 -6.84 28.29
C ALA A 270 -23.67 -8.08 27.41
N GLN A 271 -23.75 -7.93 26.08
CA GLN A 271 -23.61 -9.03 25.14
C GLN A 271 -22.49 -8.79 24.12
N LYS A 272 -21.71 -9.85 23.88
CA LYS A 272 -20.66 -9.89 22.85
C LYS A 272 -21.15 -10.74 21.70
N VAL A 273 -21.19 -10.14 20.51
CA VAL A 273 -21.52 -10.84 19.28
C VAL A 273 -20.23 -11.07 18.52
N TYR A 274 -19.94 -12.33 18.19
CA TYR A 274 -18.76 -12.70 17.42
C TYR A 274 -19.16 -12.86 15.95
N GLY A 275 -18.42 -12.20 15.06
CA GLY A 275 -18.64 -12.29 13.62
C GLY A 275 -17.39 -12.75 12.89
N SER A 276 -17.62 -13.36 11.73
CA SER A 276 -16.59 -13.66 10.74
C SER A 276 -17.09 -13.18 9.38
N ALA A 277 -16.22 -12.54 8.61
CA ALA A 277 -16.53 -12.06 7.27
C ALA A 277 -15.48 -12.55 6.27
N ILE A 278 -15.94 -12.78 5.04
CA ILE A 278 -15.10 -13.02 3.88
C ILE A 278 -15.36 -11.86 2.93
N THR A 279 -14.38 -10.98 2.79
CA THR A 279 -14.44 -9.82 1.90
C THR A 279 -13.78 -10.17 0.57
N PHE A 280 -14.43 -9.87 -0.53
CA PHE A 280 -13.91 -10.07 -1.87
C PHE A 280 -14.34 -8.92 -2.79
N TYR A 281 -13.70 -8.82 -3.94
CA TYR A 281 -14.06 -7.87 -4.97
C TYR A 281 -14.79 -8.58 -6.10
N GLU A 282 -15.79 -7.90 -6.64
CA GLU A 282 -16.43 -8.23 -7.90
C GLU A 282 -16.08 -7.20 -8.98
N GLU A 283 -16.27 -7.57 -10.23
CA GLU A 283 -16.01 -6.66 -11.35
C GLU A 283 -17.25 -5.82 -11.58
N LEU A 284 -17.08 -4.49 -11.57
CA LEU A 284 -18.18 -3.58 -11.85
C LEU A 284 -18.45 -3.59 -13.36
N GLU A 285 -19.55 -4.22 -13.77
CA GLU A 285 -20.08 -4.10 -15.12
C GLU A 285 -20.86 -2.79 -15.20
N LEU A 286 -20.30 -1.79 -15.91
CA LEU A 286 -21.03 -0.56 -16.20
C LEU A 286 -22.07 -0.87 -17.27
N GLU A 287 -23.34 -0.99 -16.88
CA GLU A 287 -24.43 -0.94 -17.84
C GLU A 287 -24.41 0.43 -18.53
N VAL A 288 -24.08 0.43 -19.83
CA VAL A 288 -24.13 1.65 -20.63
C VAL A 288 -25.60 1.95 -20.87
N ASP A 289 -26.18 2.80 -20.03
CA ASP A 289 -27.52 3.35 -20.27
C ASP A 289 -27.53 4.09 -21.62
N ILE A 290 -28.16 3.45 -22.61
CA ILE A 290 -28.60 4.07 -23.86
C ILE A 290 -30.07 4.45 -23.59
N PRO A 291 -30.44 5.75 -23.39
CA PRO A 291 -30.06 6.89 -24.23
C PRO A 291 -29.96 8.26 -23.50
N ASN A 292 -28.76 8.85 -23.37
CA ASN A 292 -28.60 10.32 -23.34
C ASN A 292 -27.29 10.73 -24.05
N SER A 293 -27.43 11.09 -25.32
CA SER A 293 -26.37 11.05 -26.35
C SER A 293 -25.37 12.22 -26.38
N LYS A 294 -25.22 12.98 -25.28
CA LYS A 294 -24.26 14.11 -25.23
C LYS A 294 -23.23 14.02 -24.10
N GLU A 295 -23.61 13.58 -22.90
CA GLU A 295 -22.66 13.43 -21.78
C GLU A 295 -21.85 12.12 -21.88
N ASN A 296 -22.47 11.04 -22.37
CA ASN A 296 -21.78 9.75 -22.51
C ASN A 296 -20.67 9.75 -23.56
N ARG A 297 -20.75 10.59 -24.60
CA ARG A 297 -19.64 10.73 -25.57
C ARG A 297 -18.39 11.27 -24.89
N GLN A 298 -18.52 12.28 -24.03
CA GLN A 298 -17.39 12.80 -23.27
C GLN A 298 -16.82 11.75 -22.31
N LEU A 299 -17.66 10.98 -21.61
CA LEU A 299 -17.20 9.89 -20.73
C LEU A 299 -16.50 8.76 -21.50
N THR A 300 -17.04 8.33 -22.63
CA THR A 300 -16.37 7.31 -23.48
C THR A 300 -15.09 7.81 -24.11
N ASP A 301 -15.03 9.09 -24.49
CA ASP A 301 -13.83 9.71 -25.05
C ASP A 301 -12.75 9.87 -23.97
N ILE A 302 -13.11 10.27 -22.74
CA ILE A 302 -12.21 10.34 -21.58
C ILE A 302 -11.72 8.95 -21.18
N LEU A 303 -12.59 7.94 -21.16
CA LEU A 303 -12.21 6.55 -20.89
C LEU A 303 -11.29 6.00 -21.99
N ALA A 304 -11.56 6.31 -23.26
CA ALA A 304 -10.72 5.90 -24.39
C ALA A 304 -9.35 6.59 -24.37
N GLU A 305 -9.29 7.89 -24.07
CA GLU A 305 -8.04 8.64 -23.89
C GLU A 305 -7.23 8.10 -22.71
N ASN A 306 -7.87 7.81 -21.58
CA ASN A 306 -7.19 7.22 -20.41
C ASN A 306 -6.67 5.81 -20.71
N ILE A 307 -7.41 5.01 -21.49
CA ILE A 307 -6.96 3.69 -21.94
C ILE A 307 -5.77 3.81 -22.90
N GLN A 308 -5.78 4.76 -23.84
CA GLN A 308 -4.67 4.98 -24.77
C GLN A 308 -3.41 5.52 -24.05
N ASN A 309 -3.58 6.38 -23.05
CA ASN A 309 -2.47 6.92 -22.26
C ASN A 309 -1.89 5.92 -21.25
N SER A 310 -2.66 4.90 -20.83
CA SER A 310 -2.16 3.81 -19.98
C SER A 310 -1.36 2.72 -20.72
N GLY A 311 -1.31 2.79 -22.05
CA GLY A 311 -0.64 1.82 -22.93
C GLY A 311 0.70 2.27 -23.50
N LYS A 312 1.21 3.45 -23.12
CA LYS A 312 2.56 3.93 -23.51
C LYS A 312 3.50 3.92 -22.32
#